data_AF-A0A0G1UAQ5-F1
#
_entry.id   AF-A0A0G1UAQ5-F1
#
_cell.length_a   1.000
_cell.length_b   1.000
_cell.length_c   1.000
_cell.angle_alpha   90.00
_cell.angle_beta   90.00
_cell.angle_gamma   90.00
#
_symmetry.space_group_name_H-M   'P 1'
#
loop_
_entity.id
_entity.type
_entity.pdbx_description
1 polymer ?
#
loop_
_entity_poly.entity_id
_entity_poly.type
_entity_poly.pdbx_seq_one_letter_code
_entity_poly.pdbx_strand_id
1 'polypeptide(L)' 'MLHKIAFILLVIGGLNWLLTAFGWNVVAYLGDTLAMIVYILVGLSAIYEVVTHWGRCKECAKMPA' A
#
# COMPACT_ATOMS: atom_id res chain seq x y z
N MET A 1 -7.44 -4.50 12.20
CA MET A 1 -7.59 -5.15 10.89
C MET A 1 -7.35 -4.18 9.73
N LEU A 2 -8.07 -3.05 9.65
CA LEU A 2 -7.90 -2.06 8.58
C LEU A 2 -6.47 -1.50 8.46
N HIS A 3 -5.81 -1.22 9.60
CA HIS A 3 -4.39 -0.86 9.67
C HIS A 3 -3.46 -1.84 8.93
N LYS A 4 -3.67 -3.14 9.10
CA LYS A 4 -2.84 -4.17 8.44
C LYS A 4 -3.06 -4.19 6.92
N ILE A 5 -4.31 -4.06 6.48
CA ILE A 5 -4.66 -4.04 5.05
C ILE A 5 -4.06 -2.79 4.39
N ALA A 6 -4.24 -1.62 5.01
CA ALA A 6 -3.65 -0.37 4.54
C ALA A 6 -2.12 -0.46 4.50
N PHE A 7 -1.50 -0.99 5.54
CA PHE A 7 -0.04 -1.19 5.57
C PHE A 7 0.46 -2.13 4.47
N ILE A 8 -0.23 -3.26 4.20
CA ILE A 8 0.13 -4.16 3.10
C ILE A 8 0.01 -3.46 1.75
N LEU A 9 -1.09 -2.73 1.51
CA LEU A 9 -1.28 -1.96 0.27
C LEU A 9 -0.21 -0.89 0.09
N LEU A 10 0.16 -0.19 1.17
CA LEU A 10 1.26 0.78 1.18
C LEU A 10 2.59 0.13 0.76
N VAL A 11 2.92 -1.02 1.35
CA VAL A 11 4.16 -1.76 1.04
C VAL A 11 4.16 -2.20 -0.42
N ILE A 12 3.05 -2.75 -0.93
CA ILE A 12 2.92 -3.13 -2.35
C ILE A 12 3.14 -1.92 -3.26
N GLY A 13 2.52 -0.78 -2.95
CA GLY A 13 2.71 0.46 -3.69
C GLY A 13 4.14 0.97 -3.68
N GLY A 14 4.78 0.96 -2.52
CA GLY A 14 6.19 1.36 -2.36
C GLY A 14 7.15 0.45 -3.12
N LEU A 15 6.91 -0.86 -3.11
CA LEU A 15 7.68 -1.83 -3.91
C LEU A 15 7.47 -1.62 -5.41
N ASN A 16 6.24 -1.34 -5.86
CA ASN A 16 6.00 -1.01 -7.27
C ASN A 16 6.73 0.28 -7.68
N TRP A 17 6.80 1.30 -6.81
CA TRP A 17 7.60 2.50 -7.08
C TRP A 17 9.09 2.22 -7.16
N LEU A 18 9.62 1.37 -6.27
CA LEU A 18 11.00 0.94 -6.36
C LEU A 18 11.27 0.24 -7.70
N LEU A 19 10.44 -0.73 -8.10
CA LEU A 19 10.57 -1.41 -9.39
C LEU A 19 10.39 -0.46 -10.58
N THR A 20 9.50 0.52 -10.47
CA THR A 20 9.30 1.56 -11.49
C THR A 20 10.58 2.37 -11.71
N ALA A 21 11.36 2.64 -10.65
CA ALA A 21 12.67 3.29 -10.78
C ALA A 21 13.69 2.42 -11.55
N PHE A 22 13.52 1.09 -11.56
CA PHE A 22 14.27 0.16 -12.41
C PHE A 22 13.60 -0.08 -13.79
N GLY A 23 12.60 0.72 -14.15
CA GLY A 23 11.87 0.63 -15.42
C GLY A 23 10.76 -0.42 -15.45
N TRP A 24 10.42 -1.04 -14.32
CA TRP A 24 9.41 -2.10 -14.21
C TRP A 24 8.19 -1.63 -13.43
N ASN A 25 7.16 -1.13 -14.12
CA ASN A 25 5.89 -0.79 -13.48
C ASN A 25 4.92 -1.97 -13.58
N VAL A 26 4.91 -2.82 -12.55
CA VAL A 26 4.09 -4.04 -12.52
C VAL A 26 2.60 -3.72 -12.56
N VAL A 27 2.20 -2.65 -11.85
CA VAL A 27 0.81 -2.20 -11.80
C VAL A 27 0.30 -1.76 -13.18
N ALA A 28 1.17 -1.22 -14.03
CA ALA A 28 0.78 -0.80 -15.39
C ALA A 28 0.37 -1.98 -16.29
N TYR A 29 0.89 -3.19 -16.06
CA TYR A 29 0.49 -4.38 -16.84
C TYR A 29 -0.97 -4.82 -16.62
N LEU A 30 -1.63 -4.31 -15.58
CA LEU A 30 -3.05 -4.56 -15.33
C LEU A 30 -3.97 -3.76 -16.28
N GLY A 31 -3.42 -2.80 -17.03
CA GLY A 31 -4.18 -1.87 -17.87
C GLY A 31 -4.65 -0.62 -17.11
N ASP A 32 -4.92 0.44 -17.87
CA ASP A 32 -5.06 1.81 -17.33
C ASP A 32 -6.11 1.94 -16.23
N THR A 33 -7.30 1.36 -16.41
CA THR A 33 -8.39 1.44 -15.43
C THR A 33 -8.04 0.74 -14.12
N LEU A 34 -7.47 -0.46 -14.19
CA LEU A 34 -7.10 -1.22 -13.00
C LEU A 34 -5.89 -0.59 -12.30
N ALA A 35 -4.91 -0.11 -13.07
CA ALA A 35 -3.77 0.62 -12.54
C ALA A 35 -4.22 1.87 -11.77
N MET A 36 -5.17 2.64 -12.32
CA MET A 36 -5.74 3.82 -11.65
C MET A 36 -6.38 3.44 -10.30
N ILE A 37 -7.17 2.36 -10.27
CA ILE A 37 -7.81 1.89 -9.03
C ILE A 37 -6.74 1.52 -8.00
N VAL A 38 -5.71 0.78 -8.40
CA VAL A 38 -4.60 0.41 -7.50
C VAL A 38 -3.88 1.65 -6.96
N TYR A 39 -3.59 2.65 -7.81
CA TYR A 39 -2.95 3.88 -7.36
C TYR A 39 -3.80 4.66 -6.37
N ILE A 40 -5.12 4.72 -6.57
CA ILE A 40 -6.05 5.34 -5.61
C ILE A 40 -6.02 4.58 -4.27
N LEU A 41 -6.09 3.25 -4.29
CA LEU A 41 -6.06 2.43 -3.08
C LEU A 41 -4.74 2.57 -2.31
N VAL A 42 -3.61 2.59 -3.01
CA VAL A 42 -2.28 2.83 -2.42
C VAL A 42 -2.23 4.23 -1.81
N GLY A 43 -2.69 5.26 -2.51
CA GLY A 43 -2.72 6.64 -2.01
C GLY A 43 -3.60 6.80 -0.77
N LEU A 44 -4.80 6.21 -0.77
CA LEU A 44 -5.69 6.20 0.39
C LEU A 44 -5.06 5.45 1.58
N SER A 45 -4.36 4.35 1.31
CA SER A 45 -3.64 3.60 2.34
C SER A 45 -2.49 4.43 2.95
N ALA A 46 -1.77 5.20 2.13
CA ALA A 46 -0.73 6.12 2.59
C ALA A 46 -1.29 7.20 3.51
N ILE A 47 -2.37 7.86 3.10
CA ILE A 47 -3.02 8.87 3.93
C ILE A 47 -3.49 8.24 5.25
N TYR A 48 -4.15 7.08 5.20
CA TYR A 48 -4.65 6.38 6.37
C TYR A 48 -3.54 6.02 7.36
N GLU A 49 -2.44 5.44 6.88
CA GLU A 49 -1.30 5.10 7.73
C GLU A 49 -0.66 6.36 8.33
N VAL A 50 -0.40 7.41 7.53
CA VAL A 50 0.20 8.65 8.05
C VAL A 50 -0.63 9.25 9.20
N VAL A 51 -1.97 9.26 9.10
CA VAL A 51 -2.82 9.90 10.11
C VAL A 51 -3.17 8.99 11.30
N THR A 52 -3.07 7.67 11.16
CA THR A 52 -3.49 6.73 12.22
C THR A 52 -2.36 5.90 12.83
N HIS A 53 -1.22 5.78 12.17
CA HIS A 53 -0.16 4.83 12.54
C HIS A 53 0.40 5.07 13.95
N TRP A 54 0.60 6.34 14.34
CA TRP A 54 1.23 6.67 15.63
C TRP A 54 0.51 6.09 16.85
N GLY A 55 -0.83 6.03 16.81
CA GLY A 55 -1.65 5.44 17.87
C GLY A 55 -1.91 3.93 17.71
N ARG A 56 -1.59 3.36 16.54
CA ARG A 56 -2.00 2.01 16.15
C ARG A 56 -0.85 1.07 15.81
N CYS A 57 0.41 1.52 15.86
CA CYS A 57 1.56 0.71 15.42
C CYS A 57 1.68 -0.65 16.14
N LYS A 58 1.21 -0.74 17.41
CA LYS A 58 1.20 -2.00 18.18
C LYS A 58 0.22 -3.05 17.62
N GLU A 59 -0.72 -2.66 16.74
CA GLU A 59 -1.63 -3.61 16.08
C GLU A 59 -0.92 -4.53 15.08
N CYS A 60 0.24 -4.12 14.52
CA CYS A 60 1.06 -4.98 13.66
C CYS A 60 1.63 -6.19 14.42
N ALA A 61 2.04 -5.99 15.69
CA ALA A 61 2.63 -7.04 16.51
C ALA A 61 1.61 -8.08 17.03
N LYS A 62 0.31 -7.75 17.03
CA LYS A 62 -0.75 -8.59 17.61
C LYS A 62 -1.37 -9.58 16.61
N MET A 63 -0.63 -10.06 15.62
CA MET A 63 -1.15 -11.10 14.72
C MET A 63 -1.25 -12.43 15.50
N PRO A 64 -2.46 -13.03 15.67
CA PRO A 64 -2.52 -14.43 16.06
C PRO A 64 -1.89 -15.26 14.94
N ALA A 65 -1.00 -16.18 15.31
CA ALA A 65 -0.38 -17.15 14.42
C ALA A 65 -1.43 -18.07 13.79
#